data_AF-A0A8H4RDG9-F1
#
_entry.id   AF-A0A8H4RDG9-F1
#
_cell.length_a   1.000
_cell.length_b   1.000
_cell.length_c   1.000
_cell.angle_alpha   90.00
_cell.angle_beta   90.00
_cell.angle_gamma   90.00
#
_symmetry.space_group_name_H-M   'P 1'
#
loop_
_entity.id
_entity.type
_entity.pdbx_description
1 polymer ?
#
loop_
_entity_poly.entity_id
_entity_poly.type
_entity_poly.pdbx_seq_one_letter_code
_entity_poly.pdbx_strand_id
1 'polypeptide(L)'
;MSQDKQYTNLFDKCTLSYLSGPLPEVRFQLSDKSIYGFPPLKPSSEWPSYFEIPNSSPAIRSYILGPNWESRLVKIPPINRWNYTQECIPTPSDPIDEAKHCLLMKRCGAQLHETTPAGVEAARGSNLYHKLRRKQIMGWPAAGGVWIYRLPEELFEDKSLEEGMEYLDRVASGEEPDYEHELNVLKLRLSQQLDMEGYCKVLQEAGAVFYPDPAECPEVKILDLWGKNLIKSVVKQFYQTTVPNRLFRTIVNKYYYTTLKIQFDSKDAWSPFNSGSLGKSPFAVSFAGTTKPSRIEGRESGT
;
A
#
# COMPACT_ATOMS: atom_id res chain seq x y z
N MET A 1 -12.81 -14.71 -41.26
CA MET A 1 -13.18 -15.20 -39.92
C MET A 1 -12.30 -14.48 -38.91
N SER A 2 -12.72 -13.30 -38.45
CA SER A 2 -12.06 -12.52 -37.40
C SER A 2 -12.97 -12.59 -36.18
N GLN A 3 -12.46 -13.10 -35.05
CA GLN A 3 -13.20 -13.11 -33.79
C GLN A 3 -12.90 -11.81 -33.04
N ASP A 4 -13.73 -10.79 -33.29
CA ASP A 4 -13.82 -9.63 -32.40
C ASP A 4 -14.53 -10.06 -31.12
N LYS A 5 -13.75 -10.27 -30.06
CA LYS A 5 -14.30 -10.40 -28.70
C LYS A 5 -14.60 -9.01 -28.17
N GLN A 6 -15.85 -8.58 -28.32
CA GLN A 6 -16.40 -7.46 -27.57
C GLN A 6 -16.35 -7.78 -26.07
N TYR A 7 -15.46 -7.12 -25.35
CA TYR A 7 -15.55 -7.00 -23.89
C TYR A 7 -16.60 -5.95 -23.57
N THR A 8 -17.86 -6.38 -23.41
CA THR A 8 -18.92 -5.49 -22.93
C THR A 8 -18.72 -5.22 -21.44
N ASN A 9 -18.51 -3.95 -21.11
CA ASN A 9 -18.59 -3.38 -19.76
C ASN A 9 -20.01 -3.59 -19.22
N LEU A 10 -20.21 -4.68 -18.49
CA LEU A 10 -21.49 -5.05 -17.89
C LEU A 10 -21.32 -5.22 -16.38
N PHE A 11 -20.85 -4.17 -15.72
CA PHE A 11 -20.72 -4.12 -14.26
C PHE A 11 -21.12 -2.74 -13.75
N ASP A 12 -22.43 -2.53 -13.64
CA ASP A 12 -22.98 -1.51 -12.76
C ASP A 12 -22.54 -1.79 -11.32
N LYS A 13 -22.19 -0.70 -10.63
CA LYS A 13 -21.66 -0.62 -9.27
C LYS A 13 -22.38 -1.60 -8.33
N CYS A 14 -21.71 -2.69 -7.96
CA CYS A 14 -22.10 -3.51 -6.81
C CYS A 14 -21.89 -2.68 -5.54
N THR A 15 -22.89 -1.87 -5.19
CA THR A 15 -22.98 -1.27 -3.86
C THR A 15 -23.24 -2.43 -2.90
N LEU A 16 -22.18 -2.87 -2.21
CA LEU A 16 -22.29 -3.84 -1.12
C LEU A 16 -23.29 -3.28 -0.10
N SER A 17 -24.51 -3.82 -0.12
CA SER A 17 -25.48 -3.58 0.94
C SER A 17 -24.97 -4.36 2.15
N TYR A 18 -24.20 -3.69 3.00
CA TYR A 18 -23.67 -4.29 4.22
C TYR A 18 -24.83 -4.86 5.03
N LEU A 19 -24.73 -6.16 5.30
CA LEU A 19 -25.67 -6.91 6.11
C LEU A 19 -25.79 -6.23 7.47
N SER A 20 -27.02 -6.02 7.93
CA SER A 20 -27.37 -5.38 9.20
C SER A 20 -27.11 -6.26 10.43
N GLY A 21 -26.08 -7.11 10.38
CA GLY A 21 -25.67 -7.98 11.49
C GLY A 21 -24.17 -7.79 11.77
N PRO A 22 -23.68 -8.11 12.99
CA PRO A 22 -22.25 -8.07 13.27
C PRO A 22 -21.58 -9.03 12.30
N LEU A 23 -20.78 -8.49 11.38
CA LEU A 23 -19.90 -9.30 10.57
C LEU A 23 -19.07 -10.17 11.53
N PRO A 24 -18.78 -11.44 11.18
CA PRO A 24 -17.77 -12.20 11.90
C PRO A 24 -16.51 -11.34 12.05
N GLU A 25 -15.69 -11.62 13.07
CA GLU A 25 -14.38 -10.98 13.28
C GLU A 25 -13.50 -11.17 12.04
N VAL A 26 -13.70 -10.33 11.03
CA VAL A 26 -13.07 -10.37 9.71
C VAL A 26 -12.17 -9.16 9.63
N ARG A 27 -10.87 -9.42 9.55
CA ARG A 27 -9.89 -8.35 9.36
C ARG A 27 -9.81 -7.94 7.91
N PHE A 28 -9.82 -8.92 7.00
CA PHE A 28 -9.80 -8.67 5.57
C PHE A 28 -10.85 -9.47 4.84
N GLN A 29 -11.51 -8.82 3.90
CA GLN A 29 -12.37 -9.47 2.92
C GLN A 29 -11.75 -9.26 1.54
N LEU A 30 -11.74 -10.31 0.73
CA LEU A 30 -11.19 -10.28 -0.61
C LEU A 30 -12.31 -10.55 -1.62
N SER A 31 -12.25 -9.81 -2.73
CA SER A 31 -13.00 -10.12 -3.94
C SER A 31 -12.03 -10.48 -5.07
N ASP A 32 -12.57 -10.77 -6.24
CA ASP A 32 -11.83 -10.92 -7.49
C ASP A 32 -10.87 -9.73 -7.75
N LYS A 33 -11.34 -8.51 -7.49
CA LYS A 33 -10.62 -7.27 -7.82
C LYS A 33 -10.23 -6.45 -6.61
N SER A 34 -10.89 -6.56 -5.47
CA SER A 34 -10.67 -5.66 -4.34
C SER A 34 -10.18 -6.40 -3.11
N ILE A 35 -9.44 -5.67 -2.27
CA ILE A 35 -9.19 -6.04 -0.87
C ILE A 35 -9.82 -4.99 0.02
N TYR A 36 -10.59 -5.46 0.99
CA TYR A 36 -11.24 -4.67 2.02
C TYR A 36 -10.56 -4.97 3.35
N GLY A 37 -10.20 -3.94 4.11
CA GLY A 37 -9.64 -4.08 5.45
C GLY A 37 -10.51 -3.35 6.46
N PHE A 38 -10.89 -4.02 7.53
CA PHE A 38 -11.77 -3.47 8.55
C PHE A 38 -10.92 -3.03 9.76
N PRO A 39 -10.67 -1.73 9.95
CA PRO A 39 -10.06 -1.22 11.18
C PRO A 39 -10.94 -1.56 12.38
N PRO A 40 -10.39 -1.50 13.61
CA PRO A 40 -11.11 -1.96 14.77
C PRO A 40 -12.23 -0.96 15.03
N LEU A 41 -13.44 -1.49 15.27
CA LEU A 41 -14.62 -0.67 15.49
C LEU A 41 -14.35 0.31 16.63
N LYS A 42 -14.53 1.61 16.35
CA LYS A 42 -14.67 2.58 17.43
C LYS A 42 -15.95 2.22 18.20
N PRO A 43 -15.93 2.09 19.54
CA PRO A 43 -17.10 1.69 20.32
C PRO A 43 -18.34 2.58 20.09
N SER A 44 -18.13 3.80 19.60
CA SER A 44 -19.16 4.82 19.39
C SER A 44 -19.67 4.91 17.94
N SER A 45 -19.17 4.10 17.01
CA SER A 45 -19.58 4.18 15.60
C SER A 45 -20.57 3.06 15.30
N GLU A 46 -21.81 3.45 14.99
CA GLU A 46 -22.86 2.51 14.55
C GLU A 46 -22.51 1.83 13.22
N TRP A 47 -21.53 2.36 12.47
CA TRP A 47 -21.18 1.86 11.16
C TRP A 47 -19.68 1.57 11.02
N PRO A 48 -19.29 0.38 10.51
CA PRO A 48 -17.89 0.04 10.31
C PRO A 48 -17.29 0.89 9.19
N SER A 49 -16.28 1.69 9.54
CA SER A 49 -15.37 2.22 8.52
C SER A 49 -14.55 1.07 7.94
N TYR A 50 -14.19 1.14 6.65
CA TYR A 50 -13.33 0.15 6.02
C TYR A 50 -12.37 0.79 5.02
N PHE A 51 -11.23 0.14 4.82
CA PHE A 51 -10.29 0.46 3.76
C PHE A 51 -10.59 -0.37 2.51
N GLU A 52 -10.59 0.24 1.33
CA GLU A 52 -10.73 -0.47 0.06
C GLU A 52 -9.56 -0.17 -0.88
N ILE A 53 -8.96 -1.22 -1.44
CA ILE A 53 -8.06 -1.10 -2.58
C ILE A 53 -8.74 -1.75 -3.78
N PRO A 54 -9.31 -0.95 -4.70
CA PRO A 54 -9.86 -1.48 -5.93
C PRO A 54 -8.74 -1.97 -6.84
N ASN A 55 -9.02 -3.00 -7.63
CA ASN A 55 -8.08 -3.61 -8.58
C ASN A 55 -6.74 -4.02 -7.93
N SER A 56 -6.81 -4.56 -6.72
CA SER A 56 -5.68 -5.15 -5.99
C SER A 56 -5.06 -6.32 -6.77
N SER A 57 -3.81 -6.14 -7.19
CA SER A 57 -3.01 -7.19 -7.80
C SER A 57 -2.56 -8.23 -6.75
N PRO A 58 -2.15 -9.44 -7.17
CA PRO A 58 -1.53 -10.41 -6.27
C PRO A 58 -0.34 -9.82 -5.50
N ALA A 59 0.52 -9.03 -6.16
CA ALA A 59 1.62 -8.31 -5.52
C ALA A 59 1.16 -7.40 -4.36
N ILE A 60 0.09 -6.63 -4.56
CA ILE A 60 -0.48 -5.76 -3.53
C ILE A 60 -1.00 -6.59 -2.36
N ARG A 61 -1.71 -7.69 -2.64
CA ARG A 61 -2.23 -8.61 -1.60
C ARG A 61 -1.08 -9.23 -0.81
N SER A 62 -0.05 -9.75 -1.49
CA SER A 62 1.14 -10.33 -0.89
C SER A 62 1.91 -9.31 -0.02
N TYR A 63 1.97 -8.05 -0.42
CA TYR A 63 2.61 -7.00 0.38
C TYR A 63 1.83 -6.66 1.65
N ILE A 64 0.49 -6.57 1.56
CA ILE A 64 -0.35 -6.21 2.72
C ILE A 64 -0.47 -7.38 3.68
N LEU A 65 -0.74 -8.57 3.14
CA LEU A 65 -1.15 -9.73 3.91
C LEU A 65 0.06 -10.64 4.21
N GLY A 66 1.13 -10.57 3.44
CA GLY A 66 2.25 -11.53 3.46
C GLY A 66 2.13 -12.58 2.35
N PRO A 67 3.24 -13.23 1.98
CA PRO A 67 3.34 -14.07 0.76
C PRO A 67 2.48 -15.34 0.79
N ASN A 68 2.03 -15.79 1.96
CA ASN A 68 1.23 -17.00 2.14
C ASN A 68 -0.26 -16.70 2.37
N TRP A 69 -0.74 -15.52 1.98
CA TRP A 69 -2.09 -15.06 2.32
C TRP A 69 -3.20 -16.00 1.82
N GLU A 70 -3.03 -16.62 0.66
CA GLU A 70 -3.99 -17.56 0.07
C GLU A 70 -4.28 -18.74 1.00
N SER A 71 -3.26 -19.26 1.69
CA SER A 71 -3.40 -20.37 2.63
C SER A 71 -4.23 -20.04 3.88
N ARG A 72 -4.46 -18.75 4.14
CA ARG A 72 -5.23 -18.26 5.30
C ARG A 72 -6.66 -17.85 4.92
N LEU A 73 -7.04 -17.98 3.64
CA LEU A 73 -8.39 -17.66 3.20
C LEU A 73 -9.37 -18.68 3.74
N VAL A 74 -10.44 -18.17 4.34
CA VAL A 74 -11.61 -18.94 4.73
C VAL A 74 -12.75 -18.55 3.80
N LYS A 75 -13.43 -19.56 3.24
CA LYS A 75 -14.63 -19.34 2.43
C LYS A 75 -15.82 -19.17 3.37
N ILE A 76 -16.40 -17.98 3.39
CA ILE A 76 -17.67 -17.73 4.06
C ILE A 76 -18.78 -18.16 3.09
N PRO A 77 -19.67 -19.08 3.50
CA PRO A 77 -20.82 -19.44 2.69
C PRO A 77 -21.68 -18.20 2.41
N PRO A 78 -22.35 -18.14 1.25
CA PRO A 78 -23.16 -17.00 0.88
C PRO A 78 -24.23 -16.71 1.96
N ILE A 79 -24.21 -15.51 2.52
CA ILE A 79 -25.22 -15.05 3.47
C ILE A 79 -26.34 -14.38 2.65
N ASN A 80 -27.47 -15.08 2.49
CA ASN A 80 -28.67 -14.65 1.75
C ASN A 80 -28.50 -14.54 0.22
N ARG A 81 -29.39 -13.79 -0.45
CA ARG A 81 -29.69 -13.74 -1.92
C ARG A 81 -28.49 -13.56 -2.88
N TRP A 82 -27.28 -13.42 -2.36
CA TRP A 82 -26.07 -13.23 -3.12
C TRP A 82 -25.37 -14.57 -3.30
N ASN A 83 -25.41 -15.13 -4.51
CA ASN A 83 -24.82 -16.45 -4.82
C ASN A 83 -23.28 -16.47 -4.89
N TYR A 84 -22.58 -15.45 -4.37
CA TYR A 84 -21.13 -15.42 -4.38
C TYR A 84 -20.55 -15.86 -3.04
N THR A 85 -19.55 -16.73 -3.10
CA THR A 85 -18.73 -17.08 -1.95
C THR A 85 -17.78 -15.93 -1.65
N GLN A 86 -17.69 -15.54 -0.38
CA GLN A 86 -16.74 -14.51 0.05
C GLN A 86 -15.51 -15.19 0.63
N GLU A 87 -14.32 -14.72 0.26
CA GLU A 87 -13.08 -15.16 0.86
C GLU A 87 -12.61 -14.11 1.87
N CYS A 88 -12.32 -14.55 3.09
CA CYS A 88 -11.90 -13.66 4.17
C CYS A 88 -10.66 -14.18 4.89
N ILE A 89 -9.95 -13.26 5.55
CA ILE A 89 -8.96 -13.59 6.56
C ILE A 89 -9.55 -13.16 7.91
N PRO A 90 -9.79 -14.10 8.83
CA PRO A 90 -10.33 -13.79 10.15
C PRO A 90 -9.37 -12.91 10.94
N THR A 91 -9.88 -12.16 11.91
CA THR A 91 -9.07 -11.34 12.80
C THR A 91 -8.16 -12.24 13.63
N PRO A 92 -6.83 -12.20 13.48
CA PRO A 92 -5.95 -12.86 14.42
C PRO A 92 -6.06 -12.17 15.78
N SER A 93 -5.79 -12.92 16.83
CA SER A 93 -5.92 -12.52 18.23
C SER A 93 -4.97 -11.38 18.67
N ASP A 94 -4.08 -10.88 17.80
CA ASP A 94 -3.11 -9.82 18.11
C ASP A 94 -3.51 -8.44 17.51
N PRO A 95 -3.76 -7.41 18.36
CA PRO A 95 -4.12 -6.05 17.94
C PRO A 95 -2.95 -5.18 17.45
N ILE A 96 -1.68 -5.51 17.77
CA ILE A 96 -0.52 -4.66 17.40
C ILE A 96 -0.31 -4.66 15.87
N ASP A 97 -0.70 -5.73 15.21
CA ASP A 97 -0.54 -5.92 13.77
C ASP A 97 -1.52 -5.05 12.94
N GLU A 98 -2.56 -4.49 13.55
CA GLU A 98 -3.61 -3.76 12.84
C GLU A 98 -3.17 -2.38 12.34
N ALA A 99 -2.47 -1.63 13.20
CA ALA A 99 -1.88 -0.34 12.84
C ALA A 99 -0.93 -0.47 11.64
N LYS A 100 -0.15 -1.56 11.61
CA LYS A 100 0.76 -1.91 10.51
C LYS A 100 -0.02 -2.25 9.24
N HIS A 101 -1.05 -3.08 9.34
CA HIS A 101 -1.90 -3.43 8.20
C HIS A 101 -2.59 -2.21 7.57
N CYS A 102 -3.18 -1.32 8.38
CA CYS A 102 -3.78 -0.08 7.87
C CYS A 102 -2.75 0.78 7.14
N LEU A 103 -1.51 0.85 7.66
CA LEU A 103 -0.43 1.58 6.98
C LEU A 103 -0.08 0.93 5.63
N LEU A 104 0.07 -0.40 5.57
CA LEU A 104 0.34 -1.13 4.33
C LEU A 104 -0.78 -0.91 3.30
N MET A 105 -2.04 -0.96 3.73
CA MET A 105 -3.17 -0.67 2.87
C MET A 105 -3.12 0.75 2.29
N LYS A 106 -2.89 1.76 3.14
CA LYS A 106 -2.74 3.15 2.70
C LYS A 106 -1.57 3.34 1.74
N ARG A 107 -0.45 2.63 1.96
CA ARG A 107 0.71 2.61 1.07
C ARG A 107 0.40 2.05 -0.32
N CYS A 108 -0.51 1.08 -0.41
CA CYS A 108 -1.09 0.58 -1.66
C CYS A 108 -2.30 1.41 -2.14
N GLY A 109 -2.46 2.60 -1.56
CA GLY A 109 -3.43 3.60 -1.92
C GLY A 109 -4.72 3.60 -1.10
N ALA A 110 -5.11 2.54 -0.39
CA ALA A 110 -6.47 2.29 0.12
C ALA A 110 -7.37 3.52 0.43
N GLN A 111 -8.64 3.46 -0.01
CA GLN A 111 -9.67 4.46 0.30
C GLN A 111 -10.27 4.15 1.67
N LEU A 112 -10.31 5.12 2.57
CA LEU A 112 -11.11 4.98 3.79
C LEU A 112 -12.55 5.33 3.45
N HIS A 113 -13.42 4.33 3.50
CA HIS A 113 -14.86 4.49 3.43
C HIS A 113 -15.39 4.58 4.85
N GLU A 114 -15.79 5.77 5.27
CA GLU A 114 -16.64 5.90 6.45
C GLU A 114 -18.08 5.77 5.96
N THR A 115 -18.84 4.88 6.56
CA THR A 115 -20.27 4.71 6.31
C THR A 115 -20.99 5.91 6.92
N THR A 116 -21.03 7.01 6.18
CA THR A 116 -21.91 8.13 6.53
C THR A 116 -23.34 7.77 6.15
N PRO A 117 -24.35 8.18 6.93
CA PRO A 117 -25.75 8.06 6.53
C PRO A 117 -25.94 8.60 5.10
N ALA A 118 -26.72 7.88 4.29
CA ALA A 118 -27.01 8.23 2.91
C ALA A 118 -27.51 9.69 2.82
N GLY A 119 -26.65 10.61 2.36
CA GLY A 119 -26.91 12.05 2.34
C GLY A 119 -25.69 12.94 2.55
N VAL A 120 -24.63 12.47 3.21
CA VAL A 120 -23.40 13.27 3.46
C VAL A 120 -22.32 13.07 2.39
N GLU A 121 -22.49 12.09 1.48
CA GLU A 121 -21.47 11.74 0.47
C GLU A 121 -21.15 12.87 -0.52
N ALA A 122 -22.09 13.79 -0.77
CA ALA A 122 -21.89 14.91 -1.69
C ALA A 122 -20.73 15.85 -1.28
N ALA A 123 -20.36 15.91 0.01
CA ALA A 123 -19.24 16.74 0.49
C ALA A 123 -17.85 16.12 0.22
N ARG A 124 -17.77 14.83 -0.16
CA ARG A 124 -16.51 14.07 -0.28
C ARG A 124 -15.70 14.34 -1.54
N GLY A 125 -16.29 14.94 -2.57
CA GLY A 125 -15.59 15.30 -3.81
C GLY A 125 -14.39 16.25 -3.62
N SER A 126 -14.27 16.88 -2.45
CA SER A 126 -13.23 17.87 -2.13
C SER A 126 -12.04 17.34 -1.34
N ASN A 127 -12.01 16.07 -0.91
CA ASN A 127 -10.90 15.59 -0.09
C ASN A 127 -9.61 15.53 -0.92
N LEU A 128 -8.65 16.41 -0.61
CA LEU A 128 -7.32 16.49 -1.24
C LEU A 128 -6.61 15.12 -1.28
N TYR A 129 -6.83 14.27 -0.27
CA TYR A 129 -6.32 12.90 -0.23
C TYR A 129 -6.80 12.08 -1.44
N HIS A 130 -8.08 12.17 -1.80
CA HIS A 130 -8.63 11.46 -2.96
C HIS A 130 -8.06 11.97 -4.28
N LYS A 131 -7.88 13.30 -4.42
CA LYS A 131 -7.30 13.91 -5.62
C LYS A 131 -5.86 13.47 -5.82
N LEU A 132 -5.01 13.62 -4.81
CA LEU A 132 -3.58 13.26 -4.90
C LEU A 132 -3.37 11.76 -5.12
N ARG A 133 -4.15 10.90 -4.45
CA ARG A 133 -4.02 9.45 -4.61
C ARG A 133 -4.44 8.96 -6.00
N ARG A 134 -5.42 9.61 -6.65
CA ARG A 134 -5.82 9.25 -8.02
C ARG A 134 -4.77 9.60 -9.07
N LYS A 135 -3.81 10.47 -8.74
CA LYS A 135 -2.77 10.95 -9.66
C LYS A 135 -1.46 10.17 -9.57
N GLN A 136 -1.40 9.05 -8.83
CA GLN A 136 -0.15 8.32 -8.68
C GLN A 136 -0.32 6.83 -8.34
N ILE A 137 0.70 6.05 -8.69
CA ILE A 137 0.85 4.64 -8.33
C ILE A 137 2.14 4.50 -7.52
N MET A 138 2.08 3.78 -6.38
CA MET A 138 3.22 3.58 -5.50
C MET A 138 3.67 2.12 -5.46
N GLY A 139 4.98 1.89 -5.45
CA GLY A 139 5.60 0.59 -5.18
C GLY A 139 6.54 0.67 -3.98
N TRP A 140 6.52 -0.35 -3.12
CA TRP A 140 7.27 -0.36 -1.85
C TRP A 140 8.19 -1.59 -1.77
N PRO A 141 9.42 -1.52 -2.31
CA PRO A 141 10.31 -2.67 -2.37
C PRO A 141 10.76 -3.09 -0.96
N ALA A 142 11.11 -4.37 -0.80
CA ALA A 142 11.50 -4.94 0.49
C ALA A 142 12.80 -4.32 1.05
N ALA A 143 13.68 -3.84 0.16
CA ALA A 143 14.90 -3.13 0.52
C ALA A 143 14.67 -1.76 1.16
N GLY A 144 13.43 -1.26 1.17
CA GLY A 144 13.08 0.09 1.60
C GLY A 144 13.05 1.09 0.45
N GLY A 145 12.59 2.31 0.73
CA GLY A 145 12.30 3.30 -0.31
C GLY A 145 10.87 3.22 -0.84
N VAL A 146 10.58 4.04 -1.84
CA VAL A 146 9.30 4.05 -2.55
C VAL A 146 9.49 4.45 -4.01
N TRP A 147 8.82 3.74 -4.91
CA TRP A 147 8.66 4.12 -6.31
C TRP A 147 7.37 4.90 -6.47
N ILE A 148 7.42 6.05 -7.14
CA ILE A 148 6.27 6.90 -7.43
C ILE A 148 6.15 7.06 -8.95
N TYR A 149 5.11 6.47 -9.52
CA TYR A 149 4.69 6.77 -10.88
C TYR A 149 3.59 7.84 -10.83
N ARG A 150 3.88 9.03 -11.36
CA ARG A 150 2.91 10.13 -11.43
C ARG A 150 2.12 10.01 -12.73
N LEU A 151 0.81 10.08 -12.62
CA LEU A 151 -0.08 10.10 -13.76
C LEU A 151 -0.07 11.51 -14.36
N PRO A 152 -0.08 11.64 -15.70
CA PRO A 152 -0.22 12.93 -16.36
C PRO A 152 -1.43 13.68 -15.80
N GLU A 153 -1.21 14.90 -15.32
CA GLU A 153 -2.23 15.71 -14.66
C GLU A 153 -3.38 16.08 -15.61
N GLU A 154 -3.06 16.17 -16.90
CA GLU A 154 -3.94 16.62 -17.98
C GLU A 154 -5.15 15.74 -18.25
N LEU A 155 -5.16 14.50 -17.78
CA LEU A 155 -6.26 13.57 -18.06
C LEU A 155 -7.50 13.81 -17.19
N PHE A 156 -7.41 14.57 -16.09
CA PHE A 156 -8.38 14.38 -15.00
C PHE A 156 -9.07 15.62 -14.41
N GLU A 157 -8.64 16.85 -14.67
CA GLU A 157 -9.30 18.02 -14.05
C GLU A 157 -9.39 19.23 -14.99
N ASP A 158 -10.60 19.80 -15.08
CA ASP A 158 -10.96 21.13 -15.58
C ASP A 158 -10.75 21.47 -17.07
N LYS A 159 -10.45 20.50 -17.95
CA LYS A 159 -10.48 20.75 -19.39
C LYS A 159 -11.90 20.98 -19.90
N SER A 160 -12.10 21.98 -20.77
CA SER A 160 -13.38 22.18 -21.44
C SER A 160 -13.69 21.01 -22.37
N LEU A 161 -14.95 20.86 -22.80
CA LEU A 161 -15.32 19.82 -23.77
C LEU A 161 -14.52 19.99 -25.07
N GLU A 162 -14.29 21.23 -25.50
CA GLU A 162 -13.48 21.56 -26.67
C GLU A 162 -12.02 21.14 -26.51
N GLU A 163 -11.38 21.46 -25.38
CA GLU A 163 -10.00 21.03 -25.10
C GLU A 163 -9.86 19.50 -25.03
N GLY A 164 -10.89 18.81 -24.54
CA GLY A 164 -10.97 17.35 -24.55
C GLY A 164 -11.07 16.77 -25.96
N MET A 165 -11.85 17.40 -26.84
CA MET A 165 -11.95 16.99 -28.25
C MET A 165 -10.65 17.25 -29.01
N GLU A 166 -10.03 18.41 -28.82
CA GLU A 166 -8.73 18.74 -29.44
C GLU A 166 -7.63 17.77 -29.01
N TYR A 167 -7.61 17.36 -27.74
CA TYR A 167 -6.70 16.32 -27.25
C TYR A 167 -6.92 15.00 -27.99
N LEU A 168 -8.17 14.55 -28.14
CA LEU A 168 -8.48 13.31 -28.86
C LEU A 168 -8.06 13.38 -30.33
N ASP A 169 -8.20 14.53 -30.98
CA ASP A 169 -7.73 14.73 -32.35
C ASP A 169 -6.19 14.64 -32.44
N ARG A 170 -5.44 15.22 -31.49
CA ARG A 170 -3.97 15.11 -31.42
C ARG A 170 -3.49 13.68 -31.12
N VAL A 171 -4.22 12.94 -30.29
CA VAL A 171 -3.95 11.51 -30.06
C VAL A 171 -4.22 10.70 -31.32
N ALA A 172 -5.33 10.96 -32.01
CA ALA A 172 -5.69 10.27 -33.25
C ALA A 172 -4.72 10.56 -34.42
N SER A 173 -4.15 11.77 -34.47
CA SER A 173 -3.12 12.14 -35.45
C SER A 173 -1.72 11.61 -35.09
N GLY A 174 -1.52 11.11 -33.87
CA GLY A 174 -0.24 10.64 -33.35
C GLY A 174 0.71 11.77 -32.90
N GLU A 175 0.20 12.99 -32.74
CA GLU A 175 0.94 14.13 -32.19
C GLU A 175 1.16 14.00 -30.68
N GLU A 176 0.20 13.41 -29.97
CA GLU A 176 0.28 13.14 -28.53
C GLU A 176 0.11 11.65 -28.22
N PRO A 177 0.78 11.13 -27.18
CA PRO A 177 0.59 9.75 -26.75
C PRO A 177 -0.81 9.56 -26.14
N ASP A 178 -1.40 8.39 -26.39
CA ASP A 178 -2.64 7.98 -25.70
C ASP A 178 -2.31 7.56 -24.26
N TYR A 179 -2.28 8.55 -23.36
CA TYR A 179 -1.96 8.31 -21.96
C TYR A 179 -2.97 7.39 -21.24
N GLU A 180 -4.23 7.34 -21.70
CA GLU A 180 -5.23 6.43 -21.13
C GLU A 180 -4.90 4.99 -21.52
N HIS A 181 -4.57 4.77 -22.79
CA HIS A 181 -4.09 3.46 -23.26
C HIS A 181 -2.82 3.03 -22.53
N GLU A 182 -1.80 3.89 -22.45
CA GLU A 182 -0.55 3.60 -21.73
C GLU A 182 -0.81 3.26 -20.26
N LEU A 183 -1.68 4.00 -19.60
CA LEU A 183 -2.08 3.72 -18.22
C LEU A 183 -2.80 2.38 -18.08
N ASN A 184 -3.67 2.04 -19.02
CA ASN A 184 -4.37 0.75 -19.02
C ASN A 184 -3.39 -0.42 -19.25
N VAL A 185 -2.42 -0.26 -20.15
CA VAL A 185 -1.32 -1.22 -20.35
C VAL A 185 -0.49 -1.36 -19.07
N LEU A 186 -0.13 -0.25 -18.43
CA LEU A 186 0.62 -0.27 -17.17
C LEU A 186 -0.16 -1.00 -16.06
N LYS A 187 -1.44 -0.66 -15.85
CA LYS A 187 -2.32 -1.31 -14.86
C LYS A 187 -2.42 -2.81 -15.11
N LEU A 188 -2.55 -3.23 -16.37
CA LEU A 188 -2.58 -4.65 -16.74
C LEU A 188 -1.27 -5.35 -16.36
N ARG A 189 -0.12 -4.77 -16.71
CA ARG A 189 1.21 -5.31 -16.35
C ARG A 189 1.40 -5.41 -14.84
N LEU A 190 0.99 -4.39 -14.10
CA LEU A 190 1.02 -4.36 -12.63
C LEU A 190 0.09 -5.41 -12.01
N SER A 191 -1.07 -5.66 -12.63
CA SER A 191 -2.05 -6.66 -12.15
C SER A 191 -1.53 -8.10 -12.25
N GLN A 192 -0.58 -8.35 -13.15
CA GLN A 192 0.04 -9.65 -13.38
C GLN A 192 1.19 -9.96 -12.41
N GLN A 193 1.65 -8.97 -11.64
CA GLN A 193 2.78 -9.17 -10.72
C GLN A 193 2.35 -9.93 -9.47
N LEU A 194 3.16 -10.91 -9.07
CA LEU A 194 2.92 -11.78 -7.90
C LEU A 194 3.50 -11.23 -6.60
N ASP A 195 4.54 -10.41 -6.70
CA ASP A 195 5.24 -9.80 -5.58
C ASP A 195 5.54 -8.31 -5.82
N MET A 196 5.92 -7.63 -4.75
CA MET A 196 6.15 -6.19 -4.77
C MET A 196 7.44 -5.80 -5.51
N GLU A 197 8.40 -6.71 -5.68
CA GLU A 197 9.64 -6.43 -6.43
C GLU A 197 9.36 -6.40 -7.94
N GLY A 198 8.63 -7.38 -8.46
CA GLY A 198 8.12 -7.37 -9.84
C GLY A 198 7.23 -6.15 -10.10
N TYR A 199 6.37 -5.80 -9.14
CA TYR A 199 5.56 -4.58 -9.19
C TYR A 199 6.41 -3.31 -9.31
N CYS A 200 7.43 -3.17 -8.46
CA CYS A 200 8.34 -2.03 -8.49
C CYS A 200 9.16 -1.98 -9.79
N LYS A 201 9.59 -3.12 -10.33
CA LYS A 201 10.30 -3.20 -11.61
C LYS A 201 9.43 -2.69 -12.77
N VAL A 202 8.15 -3.08 -12.82
CA VAL A 202 7.22 -2.55 -13.83
C VAL A 202 7.04 -1.04 -13.70
N LEU A 203 6.97 -0.51 -12.47
CA LEU A 203 6.92 0.95 -12.25
C LEU A 203 8.21 1.64 -12.72
N GLN A 204 9.37 1.07 -12.41
CA GLN A 204 10.67 1.59 -12.84
C GLN A 204 10.76 1.66 -14.37
N GLU A 205 10.34 0.59 -15.07
CA GLU A 205 10.31 0.53 -16.53
C GLU A 205 9.33 1.54 -17.14
N ALA A 206 8.27 1.90 -16.42
CA ALA A 206 7.33 2.94 -16.81
C ALA A 206 7.87 4.37 -16.53
N GLY A 207 9.05 4.53 -15.94
CA GLY A 207 9.63 5.83 -15.62
C GLY A 207 9.21 6.39 -14.26
N ALA A 208 8.80 5.54 -13.32
CA ALA A 208 8.59 5.95 -11.93
C ALA A 208 9.88 6.50 -11.31
N VAL A 209 9.73 7.39 -10.32
CA VAL A 209 10.85 7.97 -9.57
C VAL A 209 11.04 7.20 -8.27
N PHE A 210 12.28 6.78 -7.99
CA PHE A 210 12.62 6.13 -6.71
C PHE A 210 13.09 7.16 -5.68
N TYR A 211 12.54 7.03 -4.47
CA TYR A 211 12.99 7.77 -3.29
C TYR A 211 13.57 6.77 -2.29
N PRO A 212 14.91 6.72 -2.11
CA PRO A 212 15.55 5.81 -1.16
C PRO A 212 15.06 6.04 0.27
N ASP A 213 14.88 7.31 0.64
CA ASP A 213 14.21 7.73 1.85
C ASP A 213 12.76 8.17 1.52
N PRO A 214 11.72 7.39 1.86
CA PRO A 214 10.33 7.81 1.63
C PRO A 214 9.94 9.10 2.38
N ALA A 215 10.73 9.60 3.34
CA ALA A 215 10.52 10.88 4.00
C ALA A 215 11.07 12.04 3.19
N GLU A 216 11.68 11.79 2.03
CA GLU A 216 12.00 12.81 1.05
C GLU A 216 10.87 12.97 0.04
N CYS A 217 10.10 11.91 -0.21
CA CYS A 217 8.95 11.89 -1.12
C CYS A 217 7.81 12.81 -0.65
N PRO A 218 7.47 13.88 -1.41
CA PRO A 218 6.38 14.80 -1.08
C PRO A 218 5.03 14.11 -0.90
N GLU A 219 4.73 13.14 -1.76
CA GLU A 219 3.48 12.39 -1.78
C GLU A 219 3.30 11.57 -0.50
N VAL A 220 4.37 10.88 -0.07
CA VAL A 220 4.39 10.11 1.19
C VAL A 220 4.22 11.02 2.41
N LYS A 221 4.80 12.23 2.40
CA LYS A 221 4.60 13.23 3.45
C LYS A 221 3.14 13.70 3.53
N ILE A 222 2.59 14.12 2.40
CA ILE A 222 1.23 14.67 2.34
C ILE A 222 0.20 13.62 2.77
N LEU A 223 0.41 12.37 2.39
CA LEU A 223 -0.47 11.25 2.72
C LEU A 223 -0.17 10.60 4.09
N ASP A 224 0.83 11.08 4.83
CA ASP A 224 1.26 10.56 6.14
C ASP A 224 1.57 9.04 6.12
N LEU A 225 2.21 8.55 5.05
CA LEU A 225 2.51 7.11 4.83
C LEU A 225 3.81 6.64 5.50
N TRP A 226 4.43 7.52 6.28
CA TRP A 226 5.73 7.33 6.92
C TRP A 226 5.66 6.53 8.23
N GLY A 227 4.47 6.38 8.83
CA GLY A 227 4.26 5.60 10.04
C GLY A 227 4.82 6.20 11.35
N LYS A 228 5.83 7.10 11.31
CA LYS A 228 6.38 7.73 12.53
C LYS A 228 5.38 8.62 13.28
N ASN A 229 4.35 9.11 12.60
CA ASN A 229 3.29 9.91 13.19
C ASN A 229 1.98 9.13 13.39
N LEU A 230 1.95 7.80 13.22
CA LEU A 230 0.69 7.04 13.30
C LEU A 230 -0.04 7.30 14.63
N ILE A 231 0.71 7.41 15.74
CA ILE A 231 0.17 7.81 17.04
C ILE A 231 -0.38 9.25 17.02
N LYS A 232 0.33 10.21 16.43
CA LYS A 232 -0.12 11.61 16.33
C LYS A 232 -1.33 11.77 15.42
N SER A 233 -1.41 11.01 14.34
CA SER A 233 -2.48 11.04 13.33
C SER A 233 -3.75 10.39 13.88
N VAL A 234 -3.62 9.22 14.53
CA VAL A 234 -4.71 8.54 15.24
C VAL A 234 -5.21 9.41 16.40
N VAL A 235 -4.31 10.02 17.20
CA VAL A 235 -4.71 10.96 18.26
C VAL A 235 -5.38 12.19 17.68
N LYS A 236 -4.84 12.83 16.64
CA LYS A 236 -5.45 14.02 16.03
C LYS A 236 -6.85 13.71 15.47
N GLN A 237 -7.00 12.58 14.77
CA GLN A 237 -8.28 12.17 14.17
C GLN A 237 -9.29 11.68 15.24
N PHE A 238 -8.84 11.01 16.30
CA PHE A 238 -9.68 10.60 17.43
C PHE A 238 -10.23 11.82 18.18
N TYR A 239 -9.39 12.80 18.49
CA TYR A 239 -9.75 13.98 19.28
C TYR A 239 -10.54 15.04 18.50
N GLN A 240 -10.33 15.18 17.19
CA GLN A 240 -11.15 16.06 16.34
C GLN A 240 -12.61 15.59 16.25
N THR A 241 -12.88 14.30 16.45
CA THR A 241 -14.23 13.72 16.35
C THR A 241 -14.97 13.58 17.69
N THR A 242 -14.28 13.65 18.83
CA THR A 242 -14.89 13.36 20.15
C THR A 242 -14.94 14.55 21.12
N VAL A 243 -14.17 15.63 20.91
CA VAL A 243 -14.07 16.71 21.90
C VAL A 243 -14.50 18.06 21.30
N PRO A 244 -15.42 18.80 21.94
CA PRO A 244 -15.78 20.15 21.52
C PRO A 244 -14.52 21.04 21.44
N ASN A 245 -14.39 21.78 20.33
CA ASN A 245 -13.22 22.58 19.92
C ASN A 245 -12.52 23.41 21.02
N ARG A 246 -13.23 23.80 22.08
CA ARG A 246 -12.71 24.61 23.19
C ARG A 246 -11.82 23.82 24.17
N LEU A 247 -12.13 22.56 24.46
CA LEU A 247 -11.34 21.69 25.33
C LEU A 247 -10.10 21.13 24.61
N PHE A 248 -10.21 20.91 23.29
CA PHE A 248 -9.12 20.46 22.43
C PHE A 248 -7.88 21.37 22.51
N ARG A 249 -8.06 22.69 22.40
CA ARG A 249 -6.95 23.65 22.50
C ARG A 249 -6.22 23.59 23.84
N THR A 250 -6.94 23.36 24.93
CA THR A 250 -6.37 23.37 26.29
C THR A 250 -5.61 22.08 26.59
N ILE A 251 -6.15 20.92 26.20
CA ILE A 251 -5.53 19.61 26.45
C ILE A 251 -4.31 19.40 25.55
N VAL A 252 -4.43 19.73 24.26
CA VAL A 252 -3.29 19.63 23.34
C VAL A 252 -2.17 20.57 23.79
N ASN A 253 -2.43 21.83 24.11
CA ASN A 253 -1.35 22.71 24.59
C ASN A 253 -0.71 22.26 25.92
N LYS A 254 -1.47 21.66 26.84
CA LYS A 254 -0.94 21.24 28.15
C LYS A 254 -0.11 19.95 28.09
N TYR A 255 -0.51 18.98 27.27
CA TYR A 255 0.18 17.68 27.19
C TYR A 255 1.23 17.62 26.08
N TYR A 256 1.04 18.32 24.95
CA TYR A 256 1.94 18.25 23.80
C TYR A 256 3.31 18.91 24.08
N TYR A 257 3.35 19.98 24.89
CA TYR A 257 4.59 20.60 25.33
C TYR A 257 5.35 19.77 26.38
N THR A 258 4.64 18.99 27.19
CA THR A 258 5.26 18.18 28.26
C THR A 258 5.93 16.94 27.67
N THR A 259 5.30 16.27 26.69
CA THR A 259 5.86 15.07 26.05
C THR A 259 7.03 15.38 25.10
N LEU A 260 7.01 16.54 24.42
CA LEU A 260 8.14 16.99 23.61
C LEU A 260 9.36 17.34 24.47
N LYS A 261 9.16 17.90 25.67
CA LYS A 261 10.26 18.22 26.59
C LYS A 261 10.95 16.95 27.11
N ILE A 262 10.17 15.91 27.44
CA ILE A 262 10.71 14.61 27.91
C ILE A 262 11.51 13.88 26.81
N GLN A 263 11.12 14.00 25.53
CA GLN A 263 11.85 13.36 24.43
C GLN A 263 13.09 14.13 23.96
N PHE A 264 13.16 15.46 24.15
CA PHE A 264 14.34 16.25 23.80
C PHE A 264 15.43 16.22 24.86
N ASP A 265 15.08 15.99 26.12
CA ASP A 265 16.04 15.87 27.24
C ASP A 265 16.67 14.46 27.36
N SER A 266 16.24 13.46 26.57
CA SER A 266 16.80 12.10 26.59
C SER A 266 17.84 11.82 25.48
N LYS A 267 18.62 12.81 25.07
CA LYS A 267 19.56 12.70 23.94
C LYS A 267 20.80 11.82 24.17
N ASP A 268 20.97 11.23 25.36
CA ASP A 268 22.15 10.42 25.70
C ASP A 268 21.90 8.91 25.71
N ALA A 269 21.24 8.34 24.69
CA ALA A 269 21.06 6.89 24.65
C ALA A 269 20.77 6.25 23.28
N TRP A 270 21.35 6.69 22.15
CA TRP A 270 21.24 5.90 20.90
C TRP A 270 22.56 5.84 20.14
N SER A 271 23.30 4.75 20.37
CA SER A 271 24.42 4.29 19.52
C SER A 271 23.89 3.28 18.50
N PRO A 272 24.34 3.29 17.23
CA PRO A 272 23.77 2.44 16.19
C PRO A 272 24.15 0.96 16.38
N PHE A 273 23.19 0.10 16.03
CA PHE A 273 23.30 -1.36 15.95
C PHE A 273 24.60 -1.78 15.26
N ASN A 274 25.53 -2.32 16.06
CA ASN A 274 26.71 -3.03 15.59
C ASN A 274 26.30 -4.47 15.26
N SER A 275 26.48 -4.87 14.01
CA SER A 275 26.42 -6.27 13.56
C SER A 275 27.61 -7.04 14.12
N GLY A 276 27.47 -7.50 15.37
CA GLY A 276 28.44 -8.36 16.04
C GLY A 276 28.38 -9.79 15.53
N SER A 277 29.39 -10.17 14.74
CA SER A 277 29.73 -11.54 14.40
C SER A 277 30.15 -12.31 15.67
N LEU A 278 29.53 -13.46 15.88
CA LEU A 278 29.92 -14.42 16.91
C LEU A 278 30.95 -15.40 16.32
N GLY A 279 32.13 -15.45 16.95
CA GLY A 279 32.91 -16.69 17.02
C GLY A 279 34.36 -16.62 16.55
N LYS A 280 35.27 -16.05 17.35
CA LYS A 280 36.64 -16.57 17.46
C LYS A 280 37.08 -16.56 18.93
N SER A 281 37.36 -17.75 19.44
CA SER A 281 38.13 -18.00 20.66
C SER A 281 39.58 -18.36 20.26
N PRO A 282 40.60 -18.07 21.11
CA PRO A 282 42.00 -18.08 20.70
C PRO A 282 42.70 -19.37 21.10
N PHE A 283 43.49 -19.96 20.20
CA PHE A 283 44.67 -20.73 20.58
C PHE A 283 45.73 -20.60 19.49
N ALA A 284 46.89 -20.10 19.90
CA ALA A 284 48.12 -20.13 19.12
C ALA A 284 48.83 -21.46 19.40
N VAL A 285 49.21 -22.18 18.34
CA VAL A 285 50.39 -23.07 18.33
C VAL A 285 50.98 -23.02 16.92
N SER A 286 52.24 -22.59 16.87
CA SER A 286 53.12 -22.59 15.71
C SER A 286 53.69 -23.98 15.42
N PHE A 287 53.78 -24.38 14.16
CA PHE A 287 54.87 -25.23 13.67
C PHE A 287 55.21 -24.94 12.20
N ALA A 288 56.51 -24.89 11.94
CA ALA A 288 57.15 -24.65 10.67
C ALA A 288 57.01 -25.86 9.71
N GLY A 289 57.02 -25.60 8.41
CA GLY A 289 57.02 -26.64 7.38
C GLY A 289 57.10 -26.08 5.97
N THR A 290 58.31 -25.73 5.55
CA THR A 290 58.73 -25.45 4.18
C THR A 290 58.52 -26.66 3.26
N THR A 291 57.90 -26.48 2.08
CA THR A 291 58.38 -27.06 0.80
C THR A 291 57.72 -26.40 -0.41
N LYS A 292 58.54 -26.18 -1.44
CA LYS A 292 58.29 -25.57 -2.75
C LYS A 292 57.59 -26.54 -3.74
N PRO A 293 57.18 -26.08 -4.94
CA PRO A 293 56.17 -26.70 -5.78
C PRO A 293 56.74 -27.70 -6.79
N SER A 294 55.88 -28.61 -7.27
CA SER A 294 56.15 -29.42 -8.46
C SER A 294 55.02 -29.28 -9.48
N ARG A 295 55.36 -28.56 -10.55
CA ARG A 295 54.74 -28.56 -11.88
C ARG A 295 55.29 -29.77 -12.64
N ILE A 296 54.45 -30.65 -13.18
CA ILE A 296 54.81 -31.56 -14.27
C ILE A 296 53.62 -31.65 -15.25
N GLU A 297 53.98 -31.57 -16.53
CA GLU A 297 53.16 -31.60 -17.74
C GLU A 297 52.60 -33.00 -18.02
N GLY A 298 51.65 -33.05 -18.98
CA GLY A 298 50.77 -34.18 -19.20
C GLY A 298 51.33 -35.37 -19.97
N ARG A 299 50.43 -36.28 -20.36
CA ARG A 299 50.54 -37.08 -21.57
C ARG A 299 49.20 -37.71 -21.97
N GLU A 300 48.96 -37.67 -23.27
CA GLU A 300 47.91 -38.35 -24.02
C GLU A 300 48.06 -39.88 -24.06
N SER A 301 47.12 -40.52 -24.77
CA SER A 301 46.94 -41.93 -25.15
C SER A 301 46.24 -42.81 -24.10
N GLY A 302 45.17 -43.55 -24.38
CA GLY A 302 44.55 -43.96 -25.64
C GLY A 302 44.20 -45.44 -25.53
N THR A 303 42.90 -45.77 -25.52
CA THR A 303 42.23 -46.99 -26.00
C THR A 303 40.74 -46.86 -25.71
#